data_AF-A0A957DMI4-F1
#
_entry.id   AF-A0A957DMI4-F1
#
_cell.length_a   1.000
_cell.length_b   1.000
_cell.length_c   1.000
_cell.angle_alpha   90.00
_cell.angle_beta   90.00
_cell.angle_gamma   90.00
#
_symmetry.space_group_name_H-M   'P 1'
#
loop_
_entity.id
_entity.type
_entity.pdbx_description
1 polymer ?
#
loop_
_entity_poly.entity_id
_entity_poly.type
_entity_poly.pdbx_seq_one_letter_code
_entity_poly.pdbx_strand_id
1 'polypeptide(L)'
;MVKQQLDGEQTGDDKRRLPSWREMNWDTSPEVETVLFKLWRESPAWRKLEMMEGLNRAARQLALIGLRQRFPNASAEELKRHLATITLGEEMATRVYGPIIR
;
A
#
# COMPACT_ATOMS: atom_id res chain seq x y z
N MET A 1 -49.17 -15.78 -26.20
CA MET A 1 -48.36 -16.59 -25.26
C MET A 1 -46.98 -15.95 -25.20
N VAL A 2 -46.83 -14.89 -24.41
CA VAL A 2 -45.59 -14.11 -24.29
C VAL A 2 -44.89 -14.58 -23.03
N LYS A 3 -43.96 -15.53 -23.16
CA LYS A 3 -43.00 -15.81 -22.08
C LYS A 3 -41.94 -14.73 -22.16
N GLN A 4 -42.06 -13.75 -21.28
CA GLN A 4 -41.04 -12.76 -20.98
C GLN A 4 -39.70 -13.49 -20.72
N GLN A 5 -38.68 -13.07 -21.45
CA GLN A 5 -37.29 -13.23 -21.05
C GLN A 5 -37.17 -12.73 -19.60
N LEU A 6 -36.86 -13.64 -18.68
CA LEU A 6 -36.28 -13.23 -17.41
C LEU A 6 -34.80 -13.04 -17.68
N ASP A 7 -34.43 -11.78 -17.79
CA ASP A 7 -33.05 -11.32 -17.79
C ASP A 7 -32.32 -11.99 -16.63
N GLY A 8 -31.18 -12.59 -16.95
CA GLY A 8 -30.35 -13.29 -15.99
C GLY A 8 -29.99 -12.34 -14.86
N GLU A 9 -30.61 -12.59 -13.71
CA GLU A 9 -30.22 -12.06 -12.42
C GLU A 9 -28.79 -12.55 -12.18
N GLN A 10 -27.80 -11.73 -12.56
CA GLN A 10 -26.40 -11.94 -12.22
C GLN A 10 -26.33 -11.98 -10.70
N THR A 11 -26.39 -13.19 -10.17
CA THR A 11 -26.39 -13.48 -8.75
C THR A 11 -25.10 -12.89 -8.18
N GLY A 12 -25.25 -11.97 -7.22
CA GLY A 12 -24.20 -11.19 -6.58
C GLY A 12 -23.20 -12.02 -5.75
N ASP A 13 -22.45 -12.89 -6.42
CA ASP A 13 -21.37 -13.71 -5.86
C ASP A 13 -20.05 -13.65 -6.69
N ASP A 14 -19.91 -12.70 -7.62
CA ASP A 14 -18.60 -12.32 -8.16
C ASP A 14 -17.91 -11.29 -7.24
N LYS A 15 -17.82 -11.62 -5.95
CA LYS A 15 -17.07 -10.83 -4.97
C LYS A 15 -15.58 -11.13 -5.16
N ARG A 16 -14.99 -10.52 -6.19
CA ARG A 16 -13.55 -10.29 -6.43
C ARG A 16 -12.63 -11.22 -5.62
N ARG A 17 -12.39 -12.42 -6.16
CA ARG A 17 -11.32 -13.30 -5.69
C ARG A 17 -10.01 -12.51 -5.59
N LEU A 18 -9.35 -12.55 -4.42
CA LEU A 18 -8.01 -11.99 -4.28
C LEU A 18 -7.04 -12.74 -5.20
N PRO A 19 -6.12 -12.04 -5.89
CA PRO A 19 -5.16 -12.73 -6.72
C PRO A 19 -4.31 -13.67 -5.87
N SER A 20 -3.99 -14.83 -6.42
CA SER A 20 -3.05 -15.77 -5.85
C SER A 20 -1.65 -15.15 -5.81
N TRP A 21 -0.78 -15.73 -4.98
CA TRP A 21 0.62 -15.32 -4.89
C TRP A 21 1.32 -15.35 -6.27
N ARG A 22 1.04 -16.37 -7.09
CA ARG A 22 1.61 -16.51 -8.43
C ARG A 22 1.14 -15.39 -9.38
N GLU A 23 -0.11 -14.95 -9.27
CA GLU A 23 -0.66 -13.85 -10.06
C GLU A 23 -0.07 -12.49 -9.65
N MET A 24 0.18 -12.28 -8.35
CA MET A 24 0.84 -11.06 -7.87
C MET A 24 2.31 -10.95 -8.30
N ASN A 25 3.01 -12.09 -8.44
CA ASN A 25 4.45 -12.16 -8.72
C ASN A 25 4.74 -12.80 -10.08
N TRP A 26 3.90 -12.52 -11.08
CA TRP A 26 3.96 -13.19 -12.40
C TRP A 26 5.30 -12.96 -13.14
N ASP A 27 5.94 -11.83 -12.89
CA ASP A 27 7.25 -11.41 -13.41
C ASP A 27 8.44 -12.12 -12.76
N THR A 28 8.21 -12.83 -11.65
CA THR A 28 9.23 -13.62 -10.95
C THR A 28 9.10 -15.09 -11.33
N SER A 29 10.18 -15.71 -11.81
CA SER A 29 10.20 -17.14 -12.15
C SER A 29 10.16 -18.01 -10.87
N PRO A 30 9.55 -19.21 -10.89
CA PRO A 30 9.47 -20.11 -9.72
C PRO A 30 10.82 -20.44 -9.07
N GLU A 31 11.89 -20.53 -9.85
CA GLU A 31 13.24 -20.82 -9.39
C GLU A 31 13.79 -19.68 -8.51
N VAL A 32 13.57 -18.42 -8.93
CA VAL A 32 13.96 -17.22 -8.18
C VAL A 32 13.11 -17.06 -6.92
N GLU A 33 11.82 -17.36 -7.01
CA GLU A 33 10.90 -17.35 -5.86
C GLU A 33 11.33 -18.37 -4.78
N THR A 34 11.82 -19.54 -5.20
CA THR A 34 12.37 -20.54 -4.26
C THR A 34 13.56 -19.98 -3.49
N VAL A 35 14.44 -19.23 -4.14
CA VAL A 35 15.57 -18.53 -3.48
C VAL A 35 15.05 -17.47 -2.50
N LEU A 36 14.08 -16.66 -2.91
CA LEU A 36 13.45 -15.66 -2.04
C LEU A 36 12.91 -16.29 -0.75
N PHE A 37 12.12 -17.36 -0.88
CA PHE A 37 11.54 -18.03 0.27
C PHE A 37 12.59 -18.67 1.19
N LYS A 38 13.67 -19.23 0.62
CA LYS A 38 14.79 -19.74 1.41
C LYS A 38 15.41 -18.62 2.25
N LEU A 39 15.79 -17.51 1.61
CA LEU A 39 16.39 -16.36 2.29
C LEU A 39 15.47 -15.79 3.38
N TRP A 40 14.17 -15.69 3.11
CA TRP A 40 13.20 -15.22 4.09
C TRP A 40 13.04 -16.17 5.27
N ARG A 41 13.04 -17.49 5.06
CA ARG A 41 12.92 -18.46 6.17
C ARG A 41 14.19 -18.48 7.03
N GLU A 42 15.36 -18.38 6.41
CA GLU A 42 16.66 -18.42 7.09
C GLU A 42 16.98 -17.09 7.81
N SER A 43 16.39 -15.97 7.39
CA SER A 43 16.64 -14.67 8.01
C SER A 43 16.10 -14.60 9.45
N PRO A 44 16.93 -14.20 10.44
CA PRO A 44 16.46 -13.99 11.80
C PRO A 44 15.50 -12.79 11.87
N ALA A 45 14.59 -12.80 12.85
CA ALA A 45 13.53 -11.80 12.98
C ALA A 45 14.06 -10.37 13.06
N TRP A 46 15.14 -10.12 13.81
CA TRP A 46 15.75 -8.80 13.93
C TRP A 46 16.23 -8.24 12.58
N ARG A 47 16.78 -9.10 11.72
CA ARG A 47 17.29 -8.68 10.40
C ARG A 47 16.13 -8.32 9.47
N LYS A 48 15.01 -9.04 9.57
CA LYS A 48 13.77 -8.67 8.86
C LYS A 48 13.26 -7.31 9.30
N LEU A 49 13.27 -7.04 10.61
CA LEU A 49 12.86 -5.74 11.14
C LEU A 49 13.77 -4.61 10.68
N GLU A 50 15.08 -4.84 10.67
CA GLU A 50 16.05 -3.87 10.13
C GLU A 50 15.80 -3.57 8.64
N MET A 51 15.54 -4.59 7.83
CA MET A 51 15.16 -4.41 6.42
C MET A 51 13.86 -3.61 6.27
N MET A 52 12.84 -3.95 7.07
CA MET A 52 11.56 -3.23 7.07
C MET A 52 11.70 -1.78 7.50
N GLU A 53 12.57 -1.50 8.47
CA GLU A 53 12.84 -0.14 8.94
C GLU A 53 13.55 0.69 7.86
N GLY A 54 14.50 0.08 7.13
CA GLY A 54 15.08 0.66 5.91
C GLY A 54 14.04 0.98 4.83
N LEU A 55 13.15 0.03 4.51
CA LEU A 55 12.07 0.24 3.54
C LEU A 55 11.12 1.37 3.96
N ASN A 56 10.77 1.43 5.24
CA ASN A 56 9.92 2.50 5.79
C ASN A 56 10.56 3.88 5.65
N ARG A 57 11.88 4.01 5.87
CA ARG A 57 12.60 5.27 5.64
C ARG A 57 12.57 5.67 4.16
N ALA A 58 12.87 4.75 3.26
CA ALA A 58 12.87 5.01 1.82
C ALA A 58 11.47 5.41 1.32
N ALA A 59 10.41 4.70 1.75
CA ALA A 59 9.03 5.03 1.40
C ALA A 59 8.64 6.44 1.86
N ARG A 60 9.00 6.83 3.10
CA ARG A 60 8.76 8.20 3.60
C ARG A 60 9.53 9.25 2.80
N GLN A 61 10.76 8.97 2.40
CA GLN A 61 11.56 9.88 1.56
C GLN A 61 10.91 10.10 0.20
N LEU A 62 10.47 9.02 -0.48
CA LEU A 62 9.77 9.10 -1.76
C LEU A 62 8.45 9.87 -1.63
N ALA A 63 7.68 9.62 -0.56
CA ALA A 63 6.45 10.36 -0.29
C ALA A 63 6.72 11.85 -0.09
N LEU A 64 7.77 12.23 0.66
CA LEU A 64 8.16 13.63 0.84
C LEU A 64 8.59 14.30 -0.47
N ILE A 65 9.30 13.60 -1.35
CA ILE A 65 9.66 14.12 -2.69
C ILE A 65 8.38 14.42 -3.47
N GLY A 66 7.44 13.48 -3.51
CA GLY A 66 6.15 13.69 -4.18
C GLY A 66 5.32 14.84 -3.57
N LEU A 67 5.34 14.98 -2.25
CA LEU A 67 4.66 16.09 -1.56
C LEU A 67 5.27 17.45 -1.92
N ARG A 68 6.60 17.56 -1.96
CA ARG A 68 7.28 18.81 -2.38
C ARG A 68 6.94 19.20 -3.82
N GLN A 69 6.76 18.22 -4.71
CA GLN A 69 6.33 18.49 -6.08
C GLN A 69 4.89 18.99 -6.15
N ARG A 70 3.98 18.45 -5.32
CA ARG A 70 2.56 18.84 -5.29
C ARG A 70 2.32 20.15 -4.54
N PHE A 71 3.12 20.44 -3.53
CA PHE A 71 3.01 21.61 -2.66
C PHE A 71 4.35 22.37 -2.61
N PRO A 72 4.74 23.04 -3.71
CA PRO A 72 6.07 23.66 -3.82
C PRO A 72 6.32 24.78 -2.80
N ASN A 73 5.25 25.41 -2.30
CA ASN A 73 5.32 26.52 -1.33
C ASN A 73 5.05 26.08 0.11
N ALA A 74 4.81 24.79 0.34
CA ALA A 74 4.55 24.29 1.70
C ALA A 74 5.81 24.38 2.56
N SER A 75 5.63 24.87 3.78
CA SER A 75 6.60 24.80 4.85
C SER A 75 6.91 23.35 5.25
N ALA A 76 8.00 23.17 6.00
CA ALA A 76 8.38 21.85 6.50
C ALA A 76 7.30 21.22 7.40
N GLU A 77 6.59 22.04 8.20
CA GLU A 77 5.52 21.54 9.08
C GLU A 77 4.27 21.13 8.29
N GLU A 78 3.90 21.86 7.24
CA GLU A 78 2.81 21.45 6.34
C GLU A 78 3.15 20.14 5.62
N LEU A 79 4.38 20.01 5.10
CA LEU A 79 4.84 18.77 4.47
C LEU A 79 4.84 17.58 5.44
N LYS A 80 5.25 17.81 6.69
CA LYS A 80 5.20 16.81 7.77
C LYS A 80 3.77 16.41 8.10
N ARG A 81 2.85 17.38 8.15
CA ARG A 81 1.42 17.13 8.38
C ARG A 81 0.79 16.36 7.22
N HIS A 82 1.13 16.66 5.98
CA HIS A 82 0.68 15.90 4.81
C HIS A 82 1.25 14.48 4.79
N LEU A 83 2.52 14.30 5.14
CA LEU A 83 3.12 12.97 5.29
C LEU A 83 2.36 12.16 6.34
N ALA A 84 2.02 12.78 7.49
CA ALA A 84 1.25 12.13 8.53
C ALA A 84 -0.12 11.63 8.03
N THR A 85 -0.86 12.42 7.24
CA THR A 85 -2.12 11.97 6.60
C THR A 85 -1.89 10.71 5.75
N ILE A 86 -0.84 10.69 4.93
CA ILE A 86 -0.57 9.54 4.05
C ILE A 86 -0.21 8.29 4.86
N THR A 87 0.56 8.44 5.93
CA THR A 87 1.08 7.29 6.70
C THR A 87 0.10 6.75 7.74
N LEU A 88 -0.70 7.61 8.37
CA LEU A 88 -1.57 7.25 9.50
C LEU A 88 -3.06 7.27 9.12
N GLY A 89 -3.40 7.89 7.99
CA GLY A 89 -4.77 8.28 7.67
C GLY A 89 -5.15 9.62 8.34
N GLU A 90 -6.18 10.26 7.80
CA GLU A 90 -6.58 11.62 8.20
C GLU A 90 -7.02 11.72 9.66
N GLU A 91 -7.79 10.75 10.14
CA GLU A 91 -8.29 10.73 11.52
C GLU A 91 -7.13 10.72 12.53
N MET A 92 -6.21 9.76 12.38
CA MET A 92 -5.08 9.60 13.29
C MET A 92 -4.07 10.74 13.15
N ALA A 93 -3.84 11.21 11.92
CA ALA A 93 -2.99 12.38 11.69
C ALA A 93 -3.56 13.61 12.39
N THR A 94 -4.88 13.83 12.35
CA THR A 94 -5.52 14.96 13.04
C THR A 94 -5.41 14.85 14.55
N ARG A 95 -5.60 13.66 15.11
CA ARG A 95 -5.49 13.44 16.57
C ARG A 95 -4.09 13.68 17.11
N VAL A 96 -3.04 13.35 16.34
CA VAL A 96 -1.65 13.44 16.80
C VAL A 96 -0.97 14.75 16.40
N TYR A 97 -1.26 15.25 15.20
CA TYR A 97 -0.59 16.41 14.60
C TYR A 97 -1.51 17.63 14.43
N GLY A 98 -2.78 17.55 14.81
CA GLY A 98 -3.77 18.61 14.64
C GLY A 98 -4.38 18.65 13.23
N PRO A 99 -5.37 19.55 12.98
CA PRO A 99 -5.99 19.68 11.65
C PRO A 99 -4.98 20.13 10.60
N ILE A 100 -5.28 19.88 9.32
CA ILE A 100 -4.45 20.38 8.22
C ILE A 100 -4.48 21.92 8.23
N ILE A 101 -3.30 22.53 8.31
CA ILE A 101 -3.14 23.98 8.21
C ILE A 101 -3.00 24.30 6.72
N ARG A 102 -3.78 25.27 6.24
CA ARG A 102 -3.78 25.75 4.85
C ARG A 102 -3.04 27.08 4.74
#